data_AF-A0AAN1XYR3-F1
#
_entry.id   AF-A0AAN1XYR3-F1
#
_cell.length_a   1.000
_cell.length_b   1.000
_cell.length_c   1.000
_cell.angle_alpha   90.00
_cell.angle_beta   90.00
_cell.angle_gamma   90.00
#
_symmetry.space_group_name_H-M   'P 1'
#
loop_
_entity.id
_entity.type
_entity.pdbx_description
1 polymer ?
#
loop_
_entity_poly.entity_id
_entity_poly.type
_entity_poly.pdbx_seq_one_letter_code
_entity_poly.pdbx_strand_id
1 'polypeptide(L)'
;MWGLFVQMAHESAVTVDGDRATAHTTMNEFARSVAGTGHRNFGRYDDLLVRTPDGWRFAERRYRFYYVDQPEVNGTIVALQPA
;
A
#
# COMPACT_ATOMS: atom_id res chain seq x y z
N MET A 1 15.51 -2.11 8.52
CA MET A 1 14.21 -2.06 9.21
C MET A 1 13.65 -0.64 9.14
N TRP A 2 12.35 -0.48 8.91
CA TRP A 2 11.70 0.83 8.83
C TRP A 2 11.39 1.38 10.22
N GLY A 3 11.64 2.67 10.44
CA GLY A 3 11.18 3.41 11.63
C GLY A 3 9.79 4.04 11.43
N LEU A 4 9.42 4.29 10.17
CA LEU A 4 8.09 4.70 9.73
C LEU A 4 7.83 4.08 8.36
N PHE A 5 6.62 3.57 8.14
CA PHE A 5 6.13 3.15 6.83
C PHE A 5 4.64 3.50 6.73
N VAL A 6 4.29 4.34 5.78
CA VAL A 6 2.91 4.77 5.54
C VAL A 6 2.54 4.42 4.12
N GLN A 7 1.42 3.73 3.97
CA GLN A 7 0.80 3.46 2.69
C GLN A 7 -0.45 4.32 2.56
N MET A 8 -0.51 5.10 1.48
CA MET A 8 -1.67 5.89 1.11
C MET A 8 -2.32 5.21 -0.09
N ALA A 9 -3.40 4.48 0.18
CA ALA A 9 -4.23 3.90 -0.86
C ALA A 9 -5.20 4.95 -1.40
N HIS A 10 -5.28 5.04 -2.72
CA HIS A 10 -6.39 5.73 -3.38
C HIS A 10 -7.59 4.80 -3.52
N GLU A 11 -8.71 5.35 -4.00
CA GLU A 11 -9.89 4.55 -4.32
C GLU A 11 -9.51 3.41 -5.27
N SER A 12 -10.08 2.23 -5.01
CA SER A 12 -9.82 1.03 -5.79
C SER A 12 -10.87 0.89 -6.88
N ALA A 13 -10.44 0.73 -8.13
CA ALA A 13 -11.34 0.32 -9.20
C ALA A 13 -11.57 -1.19 -9.09
N VAL A 14 -12.82 -1.61 -8.86
CA VAL A 14 -13.20 -3.02 -8.62
C VAL A 14 -14.18 -3.49 -9.69
N THR A 15 -13.93 -4.68 -10.24
CA THR A 15 -14.86 -5.39 -11.13
C THR A 15 -15.20 -6.73 -10.51
N VAL A 16 -16.50 -7.03 -10.37
CA VAL A 16 -17.01 -8.24 -9.73
C VAL A 16 -17.64 -9.15 -10.77
N ASP A 17 -17.30 -10.43 -10.74
CA ASP A 17 -17.82 -11.52 -11.56
C ASP A 17 -18.18 -12.71 -10.65
N GLY A 18 -19.45 -12.76 -10.23
CA GLY A 18 -19.95 -13.75 -9.27
C GLY A 18 -19.17 -13.76 -7.96
N ASP A 19 -18.47 -14.88 -7.70
CA ASP A 19 -17.65 -15.08 -6.51
C ASP A 19 -16.17 -14.72 -6.73
N ARG A 20 -15.84 -14.06 -7.84
CA ARG A 20 -14.51 -13.51 -8.13
C ARG A 20 -14.58 -12.01 -8.35
N ALA A 21 -13.49 -11.31 -8.07
CA ALA A 21 -13.34 -9.91 -8.43
C ALA A 21 -11.89 -9.58 -8.75
N THR A 22 -11.68 -8.58 -9.60
CA THR A 22 -10.38 -7.94 -9.82
C THR A 22 -10.41 -6.55 -9.21
N ALA A 23 -9.36 -6.15 -8.50
CA ALA A 23 -9.24 -4.80 -7.99
C ALA A 23 -7.90 -4.17 -8.34
N HIS A 24 -7.94 -2.85 -8.50
CA HIS A 24 -6.82 -2.04 -8.88
C HIS A 24 -6.73 -0.81 -8.00
N THR A 25 -5.66 -0.74 -7.21
CA THR A 25 -5.49 0.32 -6.20
C THR A 25 -4.19 1.05 -6.46
N THR A 26 -4.27 2.32 -6.85
CA THR A 26 -3.08 3.17 -6.94
C THR A 26 -2.59 3.50 -5.53
N MET A 27 -1.27 3.45 -5.35
CA MET A 27 -0.60 3.58 -4.07
C MET A 27 0.47 4.66 -4.13
N ASN A 28 0.56 5.43 -3.06
CA ASN A 28 1.72 6.25 -2.72
C ASN A 28 2.25 5.76 -1.37
N GLU A 29 3.54 5.42 -1.30
CA GLU A 29 4.14 4.97 -0.05
C GLU A 29 5.30 5.88 0.33
N PHE A 30 5.38 6.14 1.63
CA PHE A 30 6.46 6.90 2.23
C PHE A 30 7.01 6.13 3.42
N ALA A 31 8.32 5.96 3.45
CA ALA A 31 9.00 5.30 4.54
C ALA A 31 10.30 6.01 4.92
N ARG A 32 10.68 5.85 6.18
CA ARG A 32 11.96 6.28 6.71
C ARG A 32 12.57 5.11 7.46
N SER A 33 13.78 4.73 7.09
CA SER A 33 14.54 3.69 7.78
C SER A 33 14.99 4.17 9.16
N VAL A 34 15.33 3.23 10.05
CA VAL A 34 15.94 3.58 11.35
C VAL A 34 17.28 4.32 11.21
N ALA A 35 17.96 4.20 10.05
CA ALA A 35 19.19 4.90 9.72
C ALA A 35 18.95 6.28 9.08
N GLY A 36 17.69 6.71 8.90
CA GLY A 36 17.33 8.02 8.35
C GLY A 36 17.15 8.07 6.83
N THR A 37 17.54 7.04 6.08
CA THR A 37 17.30 6.94 4.63
C THR A 37 15.81 6.84 4.33
N GLY A 38 15.32 7.63 3.37
CA GLY A 38 13.94 7.59 2.92
C GLY A 38 13.67 6.56 1.82
N HIS A 39 12.40 6.22 1.67
CA HIS A 39 11.87 5.52 0.52
C HIS A 39 10.53 6.15 0.15
N ARG A 40 10.37 6.48 -1.11
CA ARG A 40 9.10 6.93 -1.69
C ARG A 40 8.81 6.12 -2.93
N ASN A 41 7.57 5.74 -3.12
CA ASN A 41 7.16 5.15 -4.38
C ASN A 41 5.78 5.60 -4.81
N PHE A 42 5.54 5.43 -6.10
CA PHE A 42 4.20 5.35 -6.66
C PHE A 42 4.06 3.99 -7.32
N GLY A 43 2.91 3.37 -7.13
CA GLY A 43 2.66 2.04 -7.65
C GLY A 43 1.18 1.71 -7.69
N ARG A 44 0.90 0.45 -7.96
CA ARG A 44 -0.46 -0.08 -7.99
C ARG A 44 -0.47 -1.50 -7.45
N TYR A 45 -1.47 -1.82 -6.66
CA TYR A 45 -1.87 -3.20 -6.41
C TYR A 45 -2.80 -3.69 -7.52
N ASP A 46 -2.54 -4.90 -7.98
CA ASP A 46 -3.44 -5.69 -8.81
C ASP A 46 -3.83 -6.94 -8.04
N ASP A 47 -5.09 -6.96 -7.64
CA ASP A 47 -5.63 -7.93 -6.72
C ASP A 47 -6.62 -8.85 -7.43
N LEU A 48 -6.55 -10.13 -7.09
CA LEU A 48 -7.61 -11.10 -7.36
C LEU A 48 -8.30 -11.41 -6.05
N LEU A 49 -9.62 -11.22 -6.00
CA LEU A 49 -10.43 -11.50 -4.83
C LEU A 49 -11.38 -12.66 -5.09
N VAL A 50 -11.66 -13.41 -4.03
CA VAL A 50 -12.66 -14.47 -4.00
C VAL A 50 -13.65 -14.21 -2.87
N ARG A 51 -14.94 -14.43 -3.14
CA ARG A 51 -15.99 -14.35 -2.12
C ARG A 51 -15.98 -15.66 -1.32
N THR A 52 -15.97 -15.54 -0.01
CA THR A 52 -16.22 -16.65 0.93
C THR A 52 -17.50 -16.38 1.71
N PRO A 53 -18.03 -17.36 2.46
CA PRO A 53 -19.16 -17.12 3.37
C PRO A 53 -18.91 -15.99 4.39
N ASP A 54 -17.64 -15.73 4.73
CA ASP A 54 -17.22 -14.68 5.68
C ASP A 54 -16.84 -13.36 4.99
N GLY A 55 -17.09 -13.23 3.68
CA GLY A 55 -16.79 -12.03 2.88
C GLY A 55 -15.65 -12.21 1.87
N TRP A 56 -15.21 -11.10 1.28
CA TRP A 56 -14.16 -11.11 0.26
C TRP A 56 -12.77 -11.34 0.85
N ARG A 57 -11.95 -12.13 0.17
CA ARG A 57 -10.55 -12.40 0.52
C ARG A 57 -9.65 -12.20 -0.68
N PHE A 58 -8.41 -11.76 -0.44
CA PHE A 58 -7.37 -11.75 -1.48
C PHE A 58 -6.95 -13.18 -1.78
N ALA A 59 -7.21 -13.63 -3.01
CA ALA A 59 -6.61 -14.85 -3.55
C ALA A 59 -5.18 -14.56 -4.06
N GLU A 60 -4.97 -13.36 -4.58
CA GLU A 60 -3.66 -12.90 -5.04
C GLU A 60 -3.55 -11.38 -4.87
N ARG A 61 -2.32 -10.90 -4.63
CA ARG A 61 -1.98 -9.49 -4.60
C ARG A 61 -0.62 -9.28 -5.25
N ARG A 62 -0.56 -8.47 -6.31
CA ARG A 62 0.69 -8.08 -6.98
C ARG A 62 0.89 -6.58 -6.85
N TYR A 63 2.04 -6.17 -6.34
CA TYR A 63 2.42 -4.76 -6.32
C TYR A 63 3.32 -4.45 -7.51
N ARG A 64 2.96 -3.42 -8.28
CA ARG A 64 3.77 -2.89 -9.38
C ARG A 64 4.25 -1.49 -9.03
N PHE A 65 5.56 -1.33 -8.97
CA PHE A 65 6.18 -0.01 -8.86
C PHE A 65 6.13 0.69 -10.21
N TYR A 66 5.71 1.95 -10.21
CA TYR A 66 5.86 2.86 -11.36
C TYR A 66 7.03 3.81 -11.16
N TYR A 67 7.33 4.13 -9.91
CA TYR A 67 8.41 5.03 -9.53
C TYR A 67 8.94 4.65 -8.14
N VAL A 68 10.25 4.71 -7.96
CA VAL A 68 10.92 4.53 -6.66
C VAL A 68 11.97 5.61 -6.51
N ASP A 69 12.00 6.22 -5.33
CA ASP A 69 12.95 7.25 -4.94
C ASP A 69 13.46 6.99 -3.52
N GLN A 70 14.69 7.41 -3.26
CA GLN A 70 15.39 7.26 -1.98
C GLN A 70 15.85 8.62 -1.47
N PRO A 71 14.91 9.49 -1.06
CA PRO A 71 15.26 10.83 -0.61
C PRO A 71 15.94 10.80 0.76
N GLU A 72 16.68 11.86 1.08
CA GLU A 72 17.00 12.18 2.48
C GLU A 72 15.71 12.59 3.21
N VAL A 73 15.46 12.01 4.38
CA VAL A 73 14.27 12.29 5.19
C VAL A 73 14.69 12.73 6.58
N ASN A 74 14.89 14.04 6.71
CA ASN A 74 15.42 14.69 7.91
C ASN A 74 14.33 15.14 8.91
N GLY A 75 13.07 14.82 8.64
CA GLY A 75 11.94 15.15 9.52
C GLY A 75 11.85 14.28 10.79
N THR A 76 11.01 14.72 11.73
CA THR A 76 10.75 14.01 12.99
C THR A 76 9.55 13.07 12.85
N ILE A 77 9.70 11.83 13.31
CA ILE A 77 8.55 10.91 13.47
C ILE A 77 7.80 11.37 14.72
N VAL A 78 6.55 11.82 14.53
CA VAL A 78 5.67 12.19 15.65
C VAL A 78 4.92 10.94 16.09
N ALA A 79 5.02 10.61 17.38
CA ALA A 79 4.24 9.51 17.95
C ALA A 79 2.75 9.83 17.82
N LEU A 80 1.95 8.85 17.40
CA LEU A 80 0.50 9.00 17.44
C LEU A 80 0.09 9.25 18.88
N GLN A 81 -0.57 10.39 19.13
CA GLN A 81 -1.22 10.61 20.40
C GLN A 81 -2.43 9.66 20.49
N PRO A 82 -2.72 9.09 21.66
CA PRO A 82 -3.97 8.39 21.86
C PRO A 82 -5.14 9.30 21.52
N ALA A 83 -6.18 8.73 20.91
CA ALA A 83 -7.45 9.41 20.70
C ALA A 83 -8.13 9.77 22.04
#